data_AF-A0AAU9MQI1-F1
#
_entry.id   AF-A0AAU9MQI1-F1
#
_cell.length_a   1.000
_cell.length_b   1.000
_cell.length_c   1.000
_cell.angle_alpha   90.00
_cell.angle_beta   90.00
_cell.angle_gamma   90.00
#
_symmetry.space_group_name_H-M   'P 1'
#
loop_
_entity.id
_entity.type
_entity.pdbx_description
1 polymer ?
#
loop_
_entity_poly.entity_id
_entity_poly.type
_entity_poly.pdbx_seq_one_letter_code
_entity_poly.pdbx_strand_id
1 'polypeptide(L)'
;MALKFLNKKGWHTGSLCNIENVWKAEQKHDVEQKKLEELRKQIHEEREKAEFRQLQEQVGLVPKQERLDFLYDSGLSSWKDSSDTGFKALESFPTKAEPEPSTSANKVP
;
A
#
# COMPACT_ATOMS: atom_id res chain seq x y z
N MET A 1 -17.35 31.39 -35.82
CA MET A 1 -16.42 30.23 -35.75
C MET A 1 -14.99 30.68 -35.40
N ALA A 2 -14.77 31.39 -34.29
CA ALA A 2 -13.49 32.08 -34.07
C ALA A 2 -12.50 31.37 -33.10
N LEU A 3 -12.91 30.30 -32.39
CA LEU A 3 -12.06 29.67 -31.36
C LEU A 3 -11.65 28.21 -31.66
N LYS A 4 -12.02 27.67 -32.82
CA LYS A 4 -11.74 26.26 -33.18
C LYS A 4 -10.24 25.91 -33.25
N PHE A 5 -9.37 26.90 -33.42
CA PHE A 5 -7.92 26.69 -33.46
C PHE A 5 -7.33 26.32 -32.10
N LEU A 6 -8.02 26.65 -30.99
CA LEU A 6 -7.57 26.31 -29.64
C LEU A 6 -7.53 24.80 -29.42
N ASN A 7 -8.46 24.04 -29.99
CA ASN A 7 -8.46 22.57 -29.90
C ASN A 7 -7.26 21.90 -30.60
N LYS A 8 -6.55 22.61 -31.48
CA LYS A 8 -5.29 22.12 -32.08
C LYS A 8 -4.08 22.35 -31.16
N LYS A 9 -4.25 23.05 -30.03
CA LYS A 9 -3.20 23.29 -29.04
C LYS A 9 -3.21 22.15 -28.01
N GLY A 10 -2.04 21.55 -27.79
CA GLY A 10 -1.89 20.40 -26.89
C GLY A 10 -2.23 20.69 -25.42
N TRP A 11 -2.22 21.94 -24.99
CA TRP A 11 -2.58 22.35 -23.62
C TRP A 11 -4.07 22.70 -23.45
N HIS A 12 -4.86 22.74 -24.54
CA HIS A 12 -6.26 23.15 -24.45
C HIS A 12 -7.14 22.05 -23.82
N THR A 13 -8.00 22.42 -22.86
CA THR A 13 -8.84 21.47 -22.11
C THR A 13 -9.91 20.81 -22.96
N GLY A 14 -10.36 21.46 -24.03
CA GLY A 14 -11.31 20.89 -25.01
C GLY A 14 -10.67 19.99 -26.08
N SER A 15 -9.35 19.76 -26.04
CA SER A 15 -8.69 18.82 -26.94
C SER A 15 -9.07 17.39 -26.59
N LEU A 16 -9.43 16.56 -27.58
CA LEU A 16 -9.84 15.15 -27.37
C LEU A 16 -8.79 14.35 -26.60
N CYS A 17 -7.50 14.52 -26.92
CA CYS A 17 -6.42 13.83 -26.21
C CYS A 17 -6.36 14.21 -24.73
N ASN A 18 -6.66 15.45 -24.38
CA ASN A 18 -6.64 15.90 -22.99
C ASN A 18 -7.87 15.38 -22.23
N ILE A 19 -9.03 15.40 -22.87
CA ILE A 19 -10.26 14.82 -22.32
C ILE A 19 -10.05 13.33 -22.06
N GLU A 20 -9.45 12.58 -22.99
CA GLU A 20 -9.12 11.17 -22.80
C GLU A 20 -8.12 10.94 -21.65
N ASN A 21 -7.10 11.78 -21.52
CA ASN A 21 -6.12 11.67 -20.44
C ASN A 21 -6.74 11.94 -19.07
N VAL A 22 -7.59 12.97 -18.97
CA VAL A 22 -8.33 13.28 -17.75
C VAL A 22 -9.27 12.13 -17.43
N TRP A 23 -10.02 11.62 -18.41
CA TRP A 23 -10.92 10.49 -18.21
C TRP A 23 -10.20 9.23 -17.71
N LYS A 24 -9.03 8.91 -18.26
CA LYS A 24 -8.19 7.80 -17.78
C LYS A 24 -7.68 8.03 -16.35
N ALA A 25 -7.35 9.28 -16.00
CA ALA A 25 -6.92 9.63 -14.65
C ALA A 25 -8.07 9.52 -13.64
N GLU A 26 -9.26 10.01 -14.01
CA GLU A 26 -10.49 9.88 -13.22
C GLU A 26 -10.85 8.41 -13.00
N GLN A 27 -10.78 7.59 -14.05
CA GLN A 27 -11.08 6.15 -13.92
C GLN A 27 -10.11 5.43 -12.97
N LYS A 28 -8.81 5.77 -13.02
CA LYS A 28 -7.83 5.23 -12.06
C LYS A 28 -8.12 5.69 -10.64
N HIS A 29 -8.45 6.98 -10.48
CA HIS A 29 -8.79 7.54 -9.19
C HIS A 29 -10.03 6.86 -8.58
N ASP A 30 -11.07 6.62 -9.37
CA ASP A 30 -12.28 5.93 -8.91
C ASP A 30 -11.99 4.50 -8.42
N VAL A 31 -11.11 3.79 -9.11
CA VAL A 31 -10.67 2.44 -8.70
C VAL A 31 -9.90 2.50 -7.38
N GLU A 32 -8.98 3.46 -7.25
CA GLU A 32 -8.22 3.67 -6.01
C GLU A 32 -9.14 4.05 -4.85
N GLN A 33 -10.11 4.94 -5.07
CA GLN A 33 -11.07 5.35 -4.06
C GLN A 33 -11.93 4.17 -3.59
N LYS A 34 -12.47 3.36 -4.50
CA LYS A 34 -13.23 2.16 -4.13
C LYS A 34 -12.40 1.19 -3.29
N LYS A 35 -11.12 1.00 -3.64
CA LYS A 35 -10.21 0.16 -2.86
C LYS A 35 -9.96 0.74 -1.47
N LEU A 36 -9.80 2.05 -1.36
CA LEU A 36 -9.65 2.72 -0.06
C LEU A 36 -10.91 2.63 0.79
N GLU A 37 -12.09 2.75 0.19
CA GLU A 37 -13.37 2.58 0.87
C GLU A 37 -13.56 1.16 1.39
N GLU A 38 -13.22 0.14 0.60
CA GLU A 38 -13.24 -1.26 1.02
C GLU A 38 -12.30 -1.49 2.22
N LEU A 39 -11.06 -1.01 2.15
CA LEU A 39 -10.10 -1.11 3.26
C LEU A 39 -10.58 -0.36 4.51
N ARG A 40 -11.17 0.83 4.35
CA ARG A 40 -11.76 1.59 5.46
C ARG A 40 -12.89 0.82 6.12
N LYS A 41 -13.72 0.14 5.32
CA LYS A 41 -14.79 -0.70 5.81
C LYS A 41 -14.25 -1.89 6.60
N GLN A 42 -13.22 -2.57 6.10
CA GLN A 42 -12.57 -3.68 6.80
C GLN A 42 -12.01 -3.25 8.17
N ILE A 43 -11.30 -2.11 8.21
CA ILE A 43 -10.77 -1.57 9.48
C ILE A 43 -11.91 -1.26 10.46
N HIS A 44 -13.04 -0.75 9.98
CA HIS A 44 -14.18 -0.45 10.84
C HIS A 44 -14.81 -1.73 11.40
N GLU A 45 -15.05 -2.73 10.55
CA GLU A 45 -15.56 -4.04 10.97
C GLU A 45 -14.63 -4.74 11.97
N GLU A 46 -13.31 -4.64 11.77
CA GLU A 46 -12.31 -5.16 12.72
C GLU A 46 -12.35 -4.44 14.07
N ARG A 47 -12.51 -3.10 14.06
CA ARG A 47 -12.66 -2.31 15.29
C ARG A 47 -13.92 -2.71 16.05
N GLU A 48 -15.06 -2.82 15.37
CA GLU A 48 -16.32 -3.22 16.02
C GLU A 48 -16.21 -4.63 16.64
N LYS A 49 -15.57 -5.59 15.95
CA LYS A 49 -15.29 -6.92 16.50
C LYS A 49 -14.39 -6.87 17.73
N ALA A 50 -13.33 -6.07 17.69
CA ALA A 50 -12.41 -5.90 18.80
C ALA A 50 -13.10 -5.27 20.01
N GLU A 51 -13.92 -4.24 19.80
CA GLU A 51 -14.73 -3.60 20.85
C GLU A 51 -15.75 -4.57 21.46
N PHE A 52 -16.45 -5.34 20.64
CA PHE A 52 -17.40 -6.35 21.11
C PHE A 52 -16.70 -7.42 21.96
N ARG A 53 -15.52 -7.89 21.54
CA ARG A 53 -14.71 -8.83 22.32
C ARG A 53 -14.25 -8.23 23.64
N GLN A 54 -13.74 -7.00 23.63
CA GLN A 54 -13.34 -6.31 24.88
C GLN A 54 -14.52 -6.20 25.85
N LEU A 55 -15.73 -5.93 25.35
CA LEU A 55 -16.93 -5.89 26.18
C LEU A 55 -17.27 -7.27 26.77
N GLN A 56 -17.14 -8.36 26.00
CA GLN A 56 -17.33 -9.72 26.51
C GLN A 56 -16.31 -10.09 27.61
N GLU A 57 -15.06 -9.67 27.43
CA GLU A 57 -14.00 -9.87 28.43
C GLU A 57 -14.26 -9.07 29.70
N GLN A 58 -14.78 -7.84 29.58
CA GLN A 58 -15.17 -7.01 30.73
C GLN A 58 -16.32 -7.61 31.53
N VAL A 59 -17.30 -8.19 30.85
CA VAL A 59 -18.40 -8.94 31.49
C VAL A 59 -17.92 -10.26 32.09
N GLY A 60 -16.71 -10.71 31.74
CA GLY A 60 -16.10 -11.95 32.23
C GLY A 60 -16.67 -13.21 31.59
N LEU A 61 -17.40 -13.07 30.47
CA LEU A 61 -17.99 -14.19 29.74
C LEU A 61 -16.94 -14.93 28.91
N VAL A 62 -15.91 -14.23 28.46
CA VAL A 62 -14.78 -14.78 27.67
C VAL A 62 -13.47 -14.50 28.41
N PRO A 63 -12.55 -15.48 28.51
CA PRO A 63 -11.23 -15.26 29.11
C PRO A 63 -10.43 -14.22 28.30
N LYS A 64 -9.58 -13.45 28.99
CA LYS A 64 -8.75 -12.41 28.37
C LYS A 64 -7.87 -13.02 27.27
N GLN A 65 -7.79 -12.34 26.14
CA GLN A 65 -6.96 -12.74 24.99
C GLN A 65 -5.48 -12.92 25.38
N GLU A 66 -4.85 -14.03 24.97
CA GLU A 66 -3.41 -14.21 25.16
C GLU A 66 -2.63 -13.41 24.10
N ARG A 67 -1.44 -12.92 24.46
CA ARG A 67 -0.66 -11.98 23.64
C ARG A 67 -0.27 -12.54 22.27
N LEU A 68 -0.34 -13.86 22.06
CA LEU A 68 0.10 -14.55 20.85
C LEU A 68 -1.03 -14.92 19.89
N ASP A 69 -2.29 -14.74 20.26
CA ASP A 69 -3.44 -15.19 19.45
C ASP A 69 -3.49 -14.55 18.06
N PHE A 70 -3.03 -13.29 17.95
CA PHE A 70 -2.88 -12.59 16.67
C PHE A 70 -2.03 -13.38 15.66
N LEU A 71 -0.98 -14.06 16.12
CA LEU A 71 -0.04 -14.78 15.27
C LEU A 71 -0.65 -16.07 14.70
N TYR A 72 -1.65 -16.62 15.38
CA TYR A 72 -2.38 -17.82 14.96
C TYR A 72 -3.57 -17.49 14.05
N ASP A 73 -4.25 -16.36 14.27
CA ASP A 73 -5.37 -15.90 13.44
C ASP A 73 -4.92 -15.28 12.12
N SER A 74 -3.74 -14.64 12.07
CA SER A 74 -3.32 -13.85 10.89
C SER A 74 -2.95 -14.67 9.66
N GLY A 75 -3.16 -15.99 9.66
CA GLY A 75 -2.80 -16.89 8.54
C GLY A 75 -1.30 -16.88 8.20
N LEU A 76 -0.44 -16.32 9.06
CA LEU A 76 1.01 -16.30 8.83
C LEU A 76 1.59 -17.72 8.95
N SER A 77 0.93 -18.59 9.72
CA SER A 77 1.19 -20.02 9.79
C SER A 77 0.92 -20.74 8.46
N SER A 78 -0.11 -20.34 7.72
CA SER A 78 -0.46 -20.91 6.40
C SER A 78 0.37 -20.35 5.23
N TRP A 79 1.05 -19.22 5.42
CA TRP A 79 2.07 -18.70 4.48
C TRP A 79 3.34 -19.58 4.43
N LYS A 80 3.65 -20.33 5.50
CA LYS A 80 4.91 -21.08 5.65
C LYS A 80 5.14 -22.07 4.50
N ASP A 81 4.08 -22.73 4.03
CA ASP A 81 4.14 -23.71 2.95
C ASP A 81 4.45 -23.10 1.56
N SER A 82 4.29 -21.78 1.39
CA SER A 82 4.60 -21.08 0.12
C SER A 82 5.93 -20.31 0.13
N SER A 83 6.57 -20.18 1.30
CA SER A 83 7.67 -19.22 1.53
C SER A 83 9.09 -19.77 1.35
N ASP A 84 9.26 -21.09 1.23
CA ASP A 84 10.59 -21.71 1.10
C ASP A 84 11.29 -21.34 -0.22
N THR A 85 10.53 -20.88 -1.22
CA THR A 85 11.04 -20.41 -2.51
C THR A 85 11.31 -18.90 -2.53
N GLY A 86 10.53 -18.10 -1.80
CA GLY A 86 10.61 -16.64 -1.79
C GLY A 86 11.73 -16.09 -0.91
N PHE A 87 12.01 -16.72 0.24
CA PHE A 87 13.06 -16.26 1.15
C PHE A 87 14.46 -16.63 0.65
N LYS A 88 14.63 -17.81 0.01
CA LYS A 88 15.87 -18.22 -0.66
C LYS A 88 16.25 -17.32 -1.85
N ALA A 89 15.27 -16.69 -2.51
CA ALA A 89 15.54 -15.77 -3.61
C ALA A 89 16.15 -14.44 -3.16
N LEU A 90 16.04 -14.08 -1.87
CA LEU A 90 16.71 -12.92 -1.26
C LEU A 90 18.13 -13.22 -0.78
N GLU A 91 18.49 -14.50 -0.59
CA GLU A 91 19.86 -14.92 -0.23
C GLU A 91 20.81 -15.00 -1.44
N SER A 92 20.31 -14.94 -2.67
CA SER A 92 21.14 -15.09 -3.89
C SER A 92 21.75 -13.79 -4.42
N PHE A 93 21.60 -12.66 -3.72
CA PHE A 93 22.31 -11.44 -4.07
C PHE A 93 23.79 -11.54 -3.63
N PRO A 94 24.78 -11.46 -4.54
CA PRO A 94 26.18 -11.59 -4.18
C PRO A 94 26.63 -10.42 -3.32
N THR A 95 27.17 -10.74 -2.15
CA THR A 95 27.89 -9.84 -1.26
C THR A 95 29.14 -9.29 -1.97
N LYS A 96 29.07 -8.00 -2.32
CA LYS A 96 30.15 -6.99 -2.27
C LYS A 96 31.49 -7.32 -2.98
N ALA A 97 31.66 -6.77 -4.19
CA ALA A 97 32.99 -6.34 -4.67
C ALA A 97 33.23 -4.89 -4.18
N GLU A 98 34.41 -4.64 -3.62
CA GLU A 98 34.80 -3.42 -2.92
C GLU A 98 34.83 -2.15 -3.79
N PRO A 99 34.56 -0.97 -3.19
CA PRO A 99 35.27 0.24 -3.58
C PRO A 99 36.07 0.84 -2.41
N GLU A 100 37.34 1.12 -2.70
CA GLU A 100 38.40 1.77 -1.93
C GLU A 100 37.98 2.97 -1.04
N PRO A 101 38.60 3.16 0.14
CA PRO A 101 38.35 4.32 0.99
C PRO A 101 39.12 5.56 0.47
N SER A 102 38.49 6.38 -0.37
CA SER A 102 38.97 7.74 -0.61
C SER A 102 38.52 8.67 0.53
N THR A 103 39.47 9.02 1.40
CA THR A 103 39.32 10.10 2.39
C THR A 103 39.10 11.41 1.64
N SER A 104 37.87 11.95 1.70
CA SER A 104 37.57 13.31 1.23
C SER A 104 37.72 14.28 2.39
N ALA A 105 38.85 15.00 2.42
CA ALA A 105 39.09 16.11 3.32
C ALA A 105 38.23 17.30 2.90
N ASN A 106 37.33 17.72 3.80
CA ASN A 106 36.55 18.95 3.67
C ASN A 106 37.49 20.16 3.66
N LYS A 107 37.37 21.00 2.62
CA LYS A 107 38.05 22.30 2.51
C LYS A 107 37.00 23.39 2.33
N VAL A 108 36.79 24.24 3.34
CA VAL A 108 36.41 25.67 3.27
C VAL A 108 36.62 26.30 4.66
N PRO A 109 36.97 27.59 4.84
CA PRO A 109 37.53 28.59 3.91
C PRO A 109 39.04 28.81 4.10
#